data_AF-A0A4Z0QKG3-F1
#
_entry.id   AF-A0A4Z0QKG3-F1
#
_cell.length_a   1.000
_cell.length_b   1.000
_cell.length_c   1.000
_cell.angle_alpha   90.00
_cell.angle_beta   90.00
_cell.angle_gamma   90.00
#
_symmetry.space_group_name_H-M   'P 1'
#
loop_
_entity.id
_entity.type
_entity.pdbx_description
1 polymer ?
#
loop_
_entity_poly.entity_id
_entity_poly.type
_entity_poly.pdbx_seq_one_letter_code
_entity_poly.pdbx_strand_id
1 'polypeptide(L)'
;MSTILQQYLSRFSYRPPILLHLLFEEGRIMKNNYSLILSQLRKQFSNKLNPFTLCPQSIIFWFLVPPYSAIGITILGLDQVVLFWRQQIEPNETVYVSFKMLEFNPPFPLTLFVMFAAFGLVITDASYNIIEATGSEYEDKLKKIEFTNLEKDIEKNQTFVRSFDPFKLTPRMSIYFPVLDNHTTIGFLTIDFRHVELSIKQSLEPNETIVSLIRFLDLSAPFPLQVAVMMLSVGLFMTGKIYEFSKES
;
A
#
# COMPACT_ATOMS: atom_id res chain seq x y z
N MET A 1 29.58 5.44 11.74
CA MET A 1 28.19 4.94 11.69
C MET A 1 27.30 6.05 12.26
N SER A 2 26.27 6.52 11.53
CA SER A 2 25.58 7.76 11.89
C SER A 2 24.84 7.63 13.24
N THR A 3 24.93 8.67 14.06
CA THR A 3 24.32 8.75 15.40
C THR A 3 22.81 8.48 15.40
N ILE A 4 22.16 8.77 14.29
CA ILE A 4 20.72 8.55 14.06
C ILE A 4 20.40 7.06 13.90
N LEU A 5 21.23 6.30 13.16
CA LEU A 5 21.07 4.85 13.02
C LEU A 5 21.25 4.16 14.38
N GLN A 6 22.18 4.66 15.18
CA GLN A 6 22.45 4.16 16.53
C GLN A 6 21.29 4.46 17.49
N GLN A 7 20.68 5.64 17.39
CA GLN A 7 19.45 5.99 18.12
C GLN A 7 18.26 5.12 17.68
N TYR A 8 18.09 4.87 16.38
CA TYR A 8 17.02 4.02 15.87
C TYR A 8 17.17 2.57 16.36
N LEU A 9 18.37 1.99 16.23
CA LEU A 9 18.67 0.65 16.74
C LEU A 9 18.52 0.56 18.27
N SER A 10 18.90 1.60 19.02
CA SER A 10 18.69 1.68 20.48
C SER A 10 17.22 1.80 20.90
N ARG A 11 16.32 2.12 19.96
CA ARG A 11 14.87 2.11 20.17
C ARG A 11 14.30 0.69 20.06
N PHE A 12 14.92 -0.17 19.25
CA PHE A 12 14.54 -1.59 19.08
C PHE A 12 15.30 -2.55 20.00
N SER A 13 16.51 -2.21 20.43
CA SER A 13 17.25 -2.90 21.48
C SER A 13 17.06 -2.17 22.81
N TYR A 14 16.40 -2.80 23.78
CA TYR A 14 16.21 -2.21 25.12
C TYR A 14 17.51 -1.61 25.70
N ARG A 15 17.38 -0.46 26.38
CA ARG A 15 18.37 0.12 27.32
C ARG A 15 19.08 -0.99 28.10
N PRO A 16 20.42 -1.04 28.21
CA PRO A 16 21.39 0.05 28.05
C PRO A 16 22.34 -0.10 26.84
N PRO A 17 22.96 1.01 26.37
CA PRO A 17 23.97 1.00 25.30
C PRO A 17 25.22 0.16 25.61
N ILE A 18 25.43 -0.19 26.89
CA ILE A 18 26.51 -1.04 27.35
C ILE A 18 26.34 -2.50 26.87
N LEU A 19 25.10 -2.98 26.73
CA LEU A 19 24.81 -4.38 26.44
C LEU A 19 25.03 -4.71 24.95
N LEU A 20 24.77 -3.74 24.07
CA LEU A 20 25.06 -3.87 22.64
C LEU A 20 26.57 -3.81 22.36
N HIS A 21 27.31 -2.98 23.11
CA HIS A 21 28.78 -2.93 23.07
C HIS A 21 29.40 -4.25 23.58
N LEU A 22 28.89 -4.78 24.70
CA LEU A 22 29.31 -6.09 25.25
C LEU A 22 28.96 -7.27 24.34
N LEU A 23 27.84 -7.21 23.61
CA LEU A 23 27.45 -8.25 22.64
C LEU A 23 28.37 -8.31 21.42
N PHE A 24 28.97 -7.19 21.02
CA PHE A 24 29.93 -7.12 19.91
C PHE A 24 31.39 -7.31 20.36
N GLU A 25 31.75 -6.92 21.59
CA GLU A 25 33.14 -7.04 22.08
C GLU A 25 33.47 -8.37 22.77
N GLU A 26 32.50 -9.10 23.34
CA GLU A 26 32.79 -10.36 24.04
C GLU A 26 32.00 -11.55 23.49
N GLY A 27 32.57 -12.20 22.46
CA GLY A 27 32.05 -13.45 21.89
C GLY A 27 31.87 -14.60 22.89
N ARG A 28 32.43 -14.52 24.11
CA ARG A 28 32.21 -15.48 25.20
C ARG A 28 30.85 -15.34 25.88
N ILE A 29 30.36 -14.12 26.11
CA ILE A 29 29.05 -13.88 26.73
C ILE A 29 27.93 -14.32 25.78
N MET A 30 28.08 -14.01 24.49
CA MET A 30 27.16 -14.46 23.44
C MET A 30 27.09 -15.99 23.40
N LYS A 31 28.23 -16.69 23.50
CA LYS A 31 28.28 -18.16 23.44
C LYS A 31 27.63 -18.85 24.65
N ASN A 32 27.77 -18.29 25.85
CA ASN A 32 27.18 -18.84 27.07
C ASN A 32 25.69 -18.51 27.23
N ASN A 33 25.25 -17.33 26.77
CA ASN A 33 23.87 -16.87 26.92
C ASN A 33 23.07 -16.94 25.61
N TYR A 34 23.61 -17.56 24.57
CA TYR A 34 22.99 -17.64 23.24
C TYR A 34 21.55 -18.16 23.31
N SER A 35 21.34 -19.25 24.05
CA SER A 35 20.01 -19.87 24.19
C SER A 35 19.00 -18.96 24.89
N LEU A 36 19.44 -18.21 25.91
CA LEU A 36 18.60 -17.25 26.64
C LEU A 36 18.26 -16.04 25.76
N ILE A 37 19.26 -15.48 25.06
CA ILE A 37 19.05 -14.37 24.12
C ILE A 37 18.10 -14.82 23.00
N LEU A 38 18.31 -16.00 22.44
CA LEU A 38 17.52 -16.52 21.33
C LEU A 38 16.10 -16.87 21.75
N SER A 39 15.90 -17.37 22.98
CA SER A 39 14.56 -17.59 23.54
C SER A 39 13.81 -16.27 23.82
N GLN A 40 14.50 -15.24 24.33
CA GLN A 40 13.91 -13.92 24.54
C GLN A 40 13.57 -13.23 23.23
N LEU A 41 14.49 -13.26 22.26
CA LEU A 41 14.24 -12.78 20.90
C LEU A 41 13.07 -13.54 20.28
N ARG A 42 13.05 -14.88 20.36
CA ARG A 42 11.95 -15.70 19.85
C ARG A 42 10.62 -15.33 20.51
N LYS A 43 10.58 -15.08 21.82
CA LYS A 43 9.37 -14.67 22.54
C LYS A 43 8.92 -13.26 22.13
N GLN A 44 9.86 -12.34 21.90
CA GLN A 44 9.55 -11.00 21.42
C GLN A 44 9.06 -11.02 19.96
N PHE A 45 9.73 -11.78 19.09
CA PHE A 45 9.32 -11.95 17.71
C PHE A 45 8.03 -12.76 17.61
N SER A 46 7.78 -13.79 18.41
CA SER A 46 6.52 -14.54 18.36
C SER A 46 5.32 -13.68 18.74
N ASN A 47 5.49 -12.78 19.71
CA ASN A 47 4.43 -11.89 20.14
C ASN A 47 4.20 -10.74 19.12
N LYS A 48 5.25 -10.28 18.45
CA LYS A 48 5.18 -9.19 17.44
C LYS A 48 4.87 -9.67 16.02
N LEU A 49 5.23 -10.91 15.68
CA LEU A 49 4.93 -11.59 14.41
C LEU A 49 3.66 -12.42 14.50
N ASN A 50 2.83 -12.18 15.52
CA ASN A 50 1.53 -12.82 15.58
C ASN A 50 0.72 -12.36 14.36
N PRO A 51 0.32 -13.27 13.45
CA PRO A 51 -0.34 -12.91 12.21
C PRO A 51 -1.64 -12.14 12.46
N PHE A 52 -2.31 -12.36 13.59
CA PHE A 52 -3.53 -11.65 13.98
C PHE A 52 -3.29 -10.20 14.44
N THR A 53 -2.08 -9.88 14.91
CA THR A 53 -1.70 -8.50 15.27
C THR A 53 -1.11 -7.73 14.10
N LEU A 54 -0.72 -8.43 13.03
CA LEU A 54 -0.18 -7.87 11.80
C LEU A 54 -1.22 -7.81 10.67
N CYS A 55 -2.49 -8.01 11.00
CA CYS A 55 -3.56 -7.85 10.03
C CYS A 55 -3.63 -6.39 9.58
N PRO A 56 -3.85 -6.14 8.28
CA PRO A 56 -4.07 -4.77 7.83
C PRO A 56 -5.32 -4.21 8.51
N GLN A 57 -5.27 -2.92 8.86
CA GLN A 57 -6.39 -2.25 9.52
C GLN A 57 -7.37 -1.68 8.51
N SER A 58 -6.86 -1.30 7.32
CA SER A 58 -7.68 -0.68 6.29
C SER A 58 -7.21 -1.03 4.89
N ILE A 59 -8.19 -1.19 3.99
CA ILE A 59 -7.98 -1.29 2.55
C ILE A 59 -8.59 -0.05 1.91
N ILE A 60 -7.84 0.68 1.09
CA ILE A 60 -8.31 1.90 0.42
C ILE A 60 -8.20 1.75 -1.10
N PHE A 61 -9.29 2.01 -1.79
CA PHE A 61 -9.39 2.06 -3.24
C PHE A 61 -9.45 3.51 -3.70
N TRP A 62 -8.48 3.96 -4.47
CA TRP A 62 -8.37 5.32 -4.99
C TRP A 62 -8.84 5.37 -6.44
N PHE A 63 -9.81 6.23 -6.71
CA PHE A 63 -10.27 6.58 -8.05
C PHE A 63 -9.70 7.94 -8.41
N LEU A 64 -8.87 8.00 -9.45
CA LEU A 64 -8.20 9.24 -9.82
C LEU A 64 -9.18 10.23 -10.43
N VAL A 65 -9.13 11.47 -9.93
CA VAL A 65 -9.88 12.61 -10.46
C VAL A 65 -8.84 13.64 -10.92
N PRO A 66 -8.51 13.67 -12.23
CA PRO A 66 -7.51 14.59 -12.76
C PRO A 66 -7.86 16.06 -12.43
N PRO A 67 -6.85 16.94 -12.21
CA PRO A 67 -5.42 16.70 -12.44
C PRO A 67 -4.63 16.14 -11.24
N TYR A 68 -5.04 16.41 -10.00
CA TYR A 68 -4.21 16.16 -8.80
C TYR A 68 -5.00 15.62 -7.60
N SER A 69 -6.20 15.11 -7.85
CA SER A 69 -7.13 14.68 -6.81
C SER A 69 -7.49 13.21 -6.97
N ALA A 70 -7.99 12.60 -5.91
CA ALA A 70 -8.55 11.26 -5.97
C ALA A 70 -9.65 11.09 -4.92
N ILE A 71 -10.62 10.24 -5.23
CA ILE A 71 -11.63 9.81 -4.27
C ILE A 71 -11.21 8.44 -3.75
N GLY A 72 -11.06 8.30 -2.43
CA GLY A 72 -10.69 7.07 -1.77
C GLY A 72 -11.89 6.42 -1.09
N ILE A 73 -12.21 5.17 -1.43
CA ILE A 73 -13.13 4.33 -0.67
C ILE A 73 -12.30 3.46 0.26
N THR A 74 -12.39 3.71 1.56
CA THR A 74 -11.69 2.96 2.59
C THR A 74 -12.64 1.99 3.27
N ILE A 75 -12.19 0.76 3.44
CA ILE A 75 -12.86 -0.27 4.24
C ILE A 75 -12.04 -0.43 5.51
N LEU A 76 -12.63 -0.05 6.63
CA LEU A 76 -12.06 -0.18 7.97
C LEU A 76 -12.70 -1.41 8.61
N GLY A 77 -11.90 -2.45 8.86
CA GLY A 77 -12.46 -3.74 9.26
C GLY A 77 -13.50 -4.26 8.27
N LEU A 78 -14.70 -4.63 8.73
CA LEU A 78 -15.73 -5.20 7.83
C LEU A 78 -17.12 -4.59 8.07
N ASP A 79 -17.18 -3.55 8.88
CA ASP A 79 -18.38 -2.90 9.39
C ASP A 79 -18.41 -1.42 9.07
N GLN A 80 -17.30 -0.83 8.62
CA GLN A 80 -17.19 0.60 8.36
C GLN A 80 -16.60 0.88 6.97
N VAL A 81 -17.25 1.78 6.25
CA VAL A 81 -16.81 2.28 4.93
C VAL A 81 -16.68 3.81 5.02
N VAL A 82 -15.51 4.32 4.68
CA VAL A 82 -15.18 5.74 4.76
C VAL A 82 -14.77 6.27 3.40
N LEU A 83 -15.32 7.42 3.03
CA LEU A 83 -14.94 8.15 1.82
C LEU A 83 -13.93 9.24 2.15
N PHE A 84 -12.83 9.26 1.42
CA PHE A 84 -11.79 10.28 1.50
C PHE A 84 -11.71 11.07 0.20
N TRP A 85 -11.52 12.38 0.32
CA TRP A 85 -11.01 13.21 -0.77
C TRP A 85 -9.52 13.40 -0.58
N ARG A 86 -8.71 12.96 -1.55
CA ARG A 86 -7.26 13.15 -1.54
C ARG A 86 -6.86 14.26 -2.48
N GLN A 87 -6.01 15.15 -2.00
CA GLN A 87 -5.41 16.24 -2.76
C GLN A 87 -3.89 16.15 -2.68
N GLN A 88 -3.21 16.26 -3.82
CA GLN A 88 -1.77 16.41 -3.86
C GLN A 88 -1.38 17.82 -3.42
N ILE A 89 -0.37 17.92 -2.55
CA ILE A 89 0.17 19.20 -2.07
C ILE A 89 1.46 19.56 -2.79
N GLU A 90 2.35 18.59 -2.97
CA GLU A 90 3.65 18.82 -3.62
C GLU A 90 3.62 18.40 -5.09
N PRO A 91 4.22 19.17 -6.01
CA PRO A 91 4.26 18.82 -7.44
C PRO A 91 5.06 17.53 -7.71
N ASN A 92 5.90 17.09 -6.76
CA ASN A 92 6.71 15.88 -6.85
C ASN A 92 5.95 14.59 -6.51
N GLU A 93 4.62 14.64 -6.34
CA GLU A 93 3.76 13.48 -6.06
C GLU A 93 4.14 12.71 -4.77
N THR A 94 4.85 13.36 -3.87
CA THR A 94 5.42 12.83 -2.62
C THR A 94 4.45 12.90 -1.46
N VAL A 95 3.74 14.03 -1.33
CA VAL A 95 2.86 14.32 -0.20
C VAL A 95 1.43 14.59 -0.68
N TYR A 96 0.49 13.86 -0.08
CA TYR A 96 -0.94 14.06 -0.27
C TYR A 96 -1.60 14.30 1.08
N VAL A 97 -2.67 15.09 1.07
CA VAL A 97 -3.58 15.21 2.19
C VAL A 97 -4.92 14.61 1.80
N SER A 98 -5.44 13.77 2.70
CA SER A 98 -6.73 13.12 2.58
C SER A 98 -7.67 13.66 3.64
N PHE A 99 -8.83 14.13 3.18
CA PHE A 99 -9.91 14.64 4.00
C PHE A 99 -10.99 13.58 4.09
N LYS A 100 -11.36 13.20 5.31
CA LYS A 100 -12.49 12.32 5.57
C LYS A 100 -13.79 13.07 5.24
N MET A 101 -14.50 12.62 4.22
CA MET A 101 -15.72 13.27 3.73
C MET A 101 -16.97 12.66 4.36
N LEU A 102 -17.09 11.33 4.30
CA LEU A 102 -18.27 10.60 4.75
C LEU A 102 -17.86 9.28 5.41
N GLU A 103 -18.65 8.86 6.37
CA GLU A 103 -18.47 7.60 7.09
C GLU A 103 -19.82 6.88 7.16
N PHE A 104 -19.79 5.60 6.80
CA PHE A 104 -20.93 4.72 6.81
C PHE A 104 -20.61 3.49 7.64
N ASN A 105 -21.61 2.98 8.35
CA ASN A 105 -21.54 1.69 9.04
C ASN A 105 -22.51 0.70 8.38
N PRO A 106 -22.21 0.27 7.13
CA PRO A 106 -23.09 -0.64 6.41
C PRO A 106 -23.08 -2.05 7.02
N PRO A 107 -24.14 -2.85 6.80
CA PRO A 107 -24.13 -4.24 7.21
C PRO A 107 -23.03 -5.01 6.48
N PHE A 108 -22.43 -5.98 7.17
CA PHE A 108 -21.30 -6.79 6.69
C PHE A 108 -21.39 -7.26 5.22
N PRO A 109 -22.52 -7.80 4.73
CA PRO A 109 -22.63 -8.22 3.32
C PRO A 109 -22.44 -7.07 2.32
N LEU A 110 -22.88 -5.86 2.68
CA LEU A 110 -22.73 -4.68 1.83
C LEU A 110 -21.27 -4.21 1.82
N THR A 111 -20.59 -4.24 2.97
CA THR A 111 -19.14 -3.96 3.04
C THR A 111 -18.35 -4.91 2.14
N LEU A 112 -18.65 -6.22 2.20
CA LEU A 112 -18.03 -7.21 1.33
C LEU A 112 -18.32 -6.95 -0.14
N PHE A 113 -19.57 -6.63 -0.49
CA PHE A 113 -19.93 -6.30 -1.86
C PHE A 113 -19.11 -5.11 -2.39
N VAL A 114 -19.01 -4.03 -1.62
CA VAL A 114 -18.19 -2.86 -1.97
C VAL A 114 -16.71 -3.24 -2.13
N MET A 115 -16.17 -4.05 -1.21
CA MET A 115 -14.81 -4.55 -1.28
C MET A 115 -14.56 -5.32 -2.58
N PHE A 116 -15.36 -6.34 -2.86
CA PHE A 116 -15.20 -7.19 -4.04
C PHE A 116 -15.44 -6.42 -5.35
N ALA A 117 -16.41 -5.51 -5.38
CA ALA A 117 -16.64 -4.65 -6.55
C ALA A 117 -15.42 -3.77 -6.84
N ALA A 118 -14.86 -3.11 -5.81
CA ALA A 118 -13.68 -2.28 -5.97
C ALA A 118 -12.43 -3.09 -6.37
N PHE A 119 -12.25 -4.28 -5.79
CA PHE A 119 -11.21 -5.23 -6.23
C PHE A 119 -11.37 -5.63 -7.70
N GLY A 120 -12.60 -5.96 -8.11
CA GLY A 120 -12.91 -6.31 -9.49
C GLY A 120 -12.48 -5.21 -10.44
N LEU A 121 -12.83 -3.95 -10.13
CA LEU A 121 -12.42 -2.79 -10.93
C LEU A 121 -10.90 -2.64 -11.04
N VAL A 122 -10.16 -2.80 -9.93
CA VAL A 122 -8.69 -2.74 -9.93
C VAL A 122 -8.07 -3.82 -10.81
N ILE A 123 -8.56 -5.06 -10.72
CA ILE A 123 -8.05 -6.17 -11.51
C ILE A 123 -8.41 -6.01 -13.00
N THR A 124 -9.63 -5.57 -13.31
CA THR A 124 -10.07 -5.36 -14.69
C THR A 124 -9.27 -4.24 -15.38
N ASP A 125 -9.08 -3.09 -14.73
CA ASP A 125 -8.29 -1.97 -15.28
C ASP A 125 -6.83 -2.38 -15.53
N ALA A 126 -6.22 -3.07 -14.56
CA ALA A 126 -4.88 -3.60 -14.73
C ALA A 126 -4.74 -4.59 -15.89
N SER A 127 -5.72 -5.48 -16.03
CA SER A 127 -5.74 -6.47 -17.10
C SER A 127 -5.89 -5.77 -18.46
N TYR A 128 -6.74 -4.74 -18.53
CA TYR A 128 -6.89 -3.90 -19.71
C TYR A 128 -5.58 -3.19 -20.07
N ASN A 129 -4.90 -2.56 -19.12
CA ASN A 129 -3.62 -1.87 -19.34
C ASN A 129 -2.51 -2.82 -19.82
N ILE A 130 -2.50 -4.08 -19.37
CA ILE A 130 -1.56 -5.10 -19.85
C ILE A 130 -1.87 -5.49 -21.31
N ILE A 131 -3.16 -5.69 -21.63
CA ILE A 131 -3.60 -6.03 -22.99
C ILE A 131 -3.30 -4.87 -23.94
N GLU A 132 -3.63 -3.63 -23.57
CA GLU A 132 -3.35 -2.43 -24.36
C GLU A 132 -1.84 -2.22 -24.57
N ALA A 133 -1.02 -2.42 -23.53
CA ALA A 133 0.44 -2.35 -23.66
C ALA A 133 1.00 -3.43 -24.60
N THR A 134 0.43 -4.65 -24.58
CA THR A 134 0.85 -5.74 -25.47
C THR A 134 0.39 -5.50 -26.91
N GLY A 135 -0.83 -4.98 -27.09
CA GLY A 135 -1.41 -4.64 -28.39
C GLY A 135 -0.67 -3.48 -29.05
N SER A 136 -0.37 -2.42 -28.31
CA SER A 136 0.43 -1.28 -28.79
C SER A 136 1.87 -1.68 -29.11
N GLU A 137 2.51 -2.56 -28.34
CA GLU A 137 3.84 -3.09 -28.69
C GLU A 137 3.82 -3.92 -29.99
N TYR A 138 2.73 -4.65 -30.24
CA TYR A 138 2.53 -5.40 -31.48
C TYR A 138 2.28 -4.46 -32.67
N GLU A 139 1.46 -3.43 -32.49
CA GLU A 139 1.24 -2.38 -33.49
C GLU A 139 2.51 -1.56 -33.76
N ASP A 140 3.32 -1.25 -32.76
CA ASP A 140 4.59 -0.54 -32.94
C ASP A 140 5.65 -1.41 -33.63
N LYS A 141 5.63 -2.73 -33.40
CA LYS A 141 6.45 -3.69 -34.15
C LYS A 141 5.97 -3.83 -35.60
N LEU A 142 4.66 -3.86 -35.85
CA LEU A 142 4.08 -3.86 -37.19
C LEU A 142 4.39 -2.56 -37.94
N LYS A 143 4.22 -1.41 -37.28
CA LYS A 143 4.61 -0.10 -37.82
C LYS A 143 6.10 -0.05 -38.14
N LYS A 144 6.99 -0.55 -37.27
CA LYS A 144 8.42 -0.64 -37.58
C LYS A 144 8.74 -1.54 -38.80
N ILE A 145 7.88 -2.51 -39.11
CA ILE A 145 7.99 -3.37 -40.31
C ILE A 145 7.41 -2.67 -41.55
N GLU A 146 6.40 -1.80 -41.40
CA GLU A 146 5.83 -0.99 -42.49
C GLU A 146 6.62 0.31 -42.77
N PHE A 147 7.34 0.85 -41.78
CA PHE A 147 8.15 2.08 -41.88
C PHE A 147 9.42 1.94 -42.71
N THR A 148 9.76 0.76 -43.21
CA THR A 148 10.76 0.62 -44.28
C THR A 148 10.23 1.07 -45.66
N ASN A 149 8.92 1.35 -45.81
CA ASN A 149 8.34 1.68 -47.11
C ASN A 149 7.49 2.95 -47.20
N LEU A 150 7.23 3.70 -46.13
CA LEU A 150 6.45 4.93 -46.25
C LEU A 150 6.92 6.01 -45.28
N GLU A 151 8.05 6.65 -45.64
CA GLU A 151 8.30 8.02 -45.19
C GLU A 151 7.34 8.96 -45.92
N LYS A 152 6.73 9.84 -45.11
CA LYS A 152 5.99 11.07 -45.44
C LYS A 152 4.48 10.96 -45.43
N ASP A 153 3.93 11.95 -44.74
CA ASP A 153 2.54 12.38 -44.66
C ASP A 153 1.68 11.62 -43.64
N ILE A 154 1.64 12.14 -42.40
CA ILE A 154 0.43 12.61 -41.67
C ILE A 154 0.91 13.17 -40.31
N GLU A 155 1.66 14.26 -40.36
CA GLU A 155 1.73 15.22 -39.25
C GLU A 155 0.67 16.30 -39.52
N LYS A 156 -0.55 16.10 -39.03
CA LYS A 156 -1.44 17.18 -38.55
C LYS A 156 -2.83 16.64 -38.22
N ASN A 157 -3.32 17.11 -37.08
CA ASN A 157 -4.72 17.15 -36.68
C ASN A 157 -5.35 15.84 -36.21
N GLN A 158 -5.08 15.45 -34.96
CA GLN A 158 -6.16 15.03 -34.07
C GLN A 158 -5.92 15.59 -32.66
N THR A 159 -6.54 16.74 -32.41
CA THR A 159 -6.84 17.25 -31.07
C THR A 159 -7.45 16.11 -30.25
N PHE A 160 -6.71 15.68 -29.22
CA PHE A 160 -7.09 14.64 -28.28
C PHE A 160 -8.32 15.09 -27.49
N VAL A 161 -9.52 14.82 -28.00
CA VAL A 161 -10.74 14.81 -27.19
C VAL A 161 -10.54 13.64 -26.23
N ARG A 162 -10.11 13.93 -24.99
CA ARG A 162 -10.12 12.95 -23.89
C ARG A 162 -11.57 12.48 -23.75
N SER A 163 -11.92 11.36 -24.38
CA SER A 163 -13.16 10.68 -24.06
C SER A 163 -13.07 10.30 -22.58
N PHE A 164 -14.04 10.75 -21.80
CA PHE A 164 -14.26 10.22 -20.46
C PHE A 164 -14.80 8.81 -20.63
N ASP A 165 -13.89 7.88 -20.93
CA ASP A 165 -14.19 6.47 -20.90
C ASP A 165 -14.34 6.08 -19.42
N PRO A 166 -15.53 5.65 -18.96
CA PRO A 166 -15.74 5.24 -17.57
C PRO A 166 -14.89 4.03 -17.18
N PHE A 167 -14.24 3.35 -18.14
CA PHE A 167 -13.30 2.27 -17.89
C PHE A 167 -11.84 2.74 -17.71
N LYS A 168 -11.53 4.02 -17.91
CA LYS A 168 -10.19 4.62 -17.64
C LYS A 168 -10.09 5.25 -16.26
N LEU A 169 -10.75 4.67 -15.26
CA LEU A 169 -10.78 5.18 -13.89
C LEU A 169 -9.44 5.01 -13.16
N THR A 170 -8.47 4.30 -13.75
CA THR A 170 -7.14 3.99 -13.18
C THR A 170 -7.19 3.74 -11.67
N PRO A 171 -8.09 2.85 -11.20
CA PRO A 171 -8.28 2.61 -9.79
C PRO A 171 -7.00 2.00 -9.19
N ARG A 172 -6.50 2.63 -8.12
CA ARG A 172 -5.32 2.18 -7.38
C ARG A 172 -5.72 1.61 -6.04
N MET A 173 -5.01 0.60 -5.57
CA MET A 173 -5.31 -0.04 -4.30
C MET A 173 -4.19 0.19 -3.30
N SER A 174 -4.51 0.63 -2.09
CA SER A 174 -3.56 0.71 -0.98
C SER A 174 -4.02 -0.07 0.23
N ILE A 175 -3.06 -0.68 0.92
CA ILE A 175 -3.29 -1.48 2.11
C ILE A 175 -2.43 -0.92 3.21
N TYR A 176 -3.04 -0.62 4.36
CA TYR A 176 -2.35 -0.04 5.50
C TYR A 176 -2.37 -0.97 6.71
N PHE A 177 -1.19 -1.17 7.28
CA PHE A 177 -0.95 -1.94 8.49
C PHE A 177 -0.75 -0.99 9.67
N PRO A 178 -1.31 -1.32 10.84
CA PRO A 178 -1.15 -0.50 12.03
C PRO A 178 0.32 -0.44 12.48
N VAL A 179 0.77 0.73 12.92
CA VAL A 179 2.00 0.89 13.71
C VAL A 179 1.58 1.04 15.19
N LEU A 180 2.53 0.85 16.11
CA LEU A 180 2.37 0.82 17.57
C LEU A 180 1.42 1.87 18.19
N ASP A 181 1.24 3.04 17.55
CA ASP A 181 0.28 4.08 17.94
C ASP A 181 -0.72 4.30 16.78
N ASN A 182 -2.01 4.03 17.02
CA ASN A 182 -3.12 3.94 16.04
C ASN A 182 -3.25 5.09 15.02
N HIS A 183 -2.57 6.22 15.23
CA HIS A 183 -2.60 7.38 14.36
C HIS A 183 -1.54 7.36 13.25
N THR A 184 -0.67 6.35 13.22
CA THR A 184 0.30 6.13 12.15
C THR A 184 0.16 4.72 11.62
N THR A 185 0.02 4.61 10.31
CA THR A 185 -0.05 3.32 9.62
C THR A 185 0.93 3.32 8.46
N ILE A 186 1.50 2.15 8.18
CA ILE A 186 2.44 1.97 7.07
C ILE A 186 1.77 1.04 6.07
N GLY A 187 1.80 1.43 4.82
CA GLY A 187 1.13 0.70 3.78
C GLY A 187 1.88 0.73 2.47
N PHE A 188 1.36 -0.03 1.53
CA PHE A 188 1.80 0.01 0.15
C PHE A 188 0.61 0.32 -0.77
N LEU A 189 0.88 1.02 -1.86
CA LEU A 189 -0.05 1.34 -2.94
C LEU A 189 0.42 0.58 -4.18
N THR A 190 -0.48 -0.19 -4.79
CA THR A 190 -0.22 -0.83 -6.09
C THR A 190 -0.67 0.11 -7.20
N ILE A 191 0.18 0.27 -8.21
CA ILE A 191 -0.09 1.09 -9.39
C ILE A 191 0.09 0.19 -10.62
N ASP A 192 -1.01 -0.02 -11.33
CA ASP A 192 -1.09 -0.72 -12.62
C ASP A 192 -0.42 -2.11 -12.64
N PHE A 193 -0.32 -2.75 -11.47
CA PHE A 193 0.41 -4.00 -11.23
C PHE A 193 1.86 -4.02 -11.76
N ARG A 194 2.49 -2.84 -11.84
CA ARG A 194 3.89 -2.66 -12.26
C ARG A 194 4.74 -2.01 -11.17
N HIS A 195 4.15 -1.08 -10.44
CA HIS A 195 4.82 -0.33 -9.39
C HIS A 195 4.14 -0.54 -8.04
N VAL A 196 4.95 -0.62 -7.00
CA VAL A 196 4.51 -0.65 -5.62
C VAL A 196 5.17 0.52 -4.92
N GLU A 197 4.35 1.44 -4.44
CA GLU A 197 4.81 2.56 -3.63
C GLU A 197 4.61 2.24 -2.15
N LEU A 198 5.61 2.51 -1.32
CA LEU A 198 5.46 2.47 0.13
C LEU A 198 5.10 3.87 0.63
N SER A 199 4.10 3.91 1.51
CA SER A 199 3.60 5.16 2.09
C SER A 199 3.35 5.04 3.58
N ILE A 200 3.58 6.15 4.27
CA ILE A 200 3.15 6.37 5.65
C ILE A 200 1.84 7.15 5.59
N LYS A 201 0.83 6.64 6.26
CA LYS A 201 -0.44 7.33 6.50
C LYS A 201 -0.47 7.78 7.95
N GLN A 202 -0.42 9.08 8.17
CA GLN A 202 -0.35 9.71 9.50
C GLN A 202 -1.50 10.68 9.70
N SER A 203 -2.22 10.54 10.81
CA SER A 203 -3.23 11.53 11.18
C SER A 203 -2.59 12.86 11.55
N LEU A 204 -3.09 13.96 10.98
CA LEU A 204 -2.64 15.32 11.32
C LEU A 204 -3.45 15.91 12.47
N GLU A 205 -4.60 15.31 12.79
CA GLU A 205 -5.49 15.75 13.87
C GLU A 205 -5.89 14.57 14.77
N PRO A 206 -6.19 14.81 16.06
CA PRO A 206 -6.65 13.76 16.97
C PRO A 206 -7.98 13.11 16.52
N ASN A 207 -8.80 13.85 15.78
CA ASN A 207 -10.10 13.40 15.28
C ASN A 207 -10.02 12.59 13.97
N GLU A 208 -8.81 12.40 13.42
CA GLU A 208 -8.56 11.63 12.19
C GLU A 208 -9.33 12.09 10.94
N THR A 209 -9.79 13.34 10.96
CA THR A 209 -10.48 14.02 9.86
C THR A 209 -9.53 14.37 8.72
N ILE A 210 -8.29 14.75 9.06
CA ILE A 210 -7.24 15.10 8.12
C ILE A 210 -6.08 14.14 8.28
N VAL A 211 -5.72 13.48 7.19
CA VAL A 211 -4.67 12.47 7.16
C VAL A 211 -3.64 12.82 6.10
N SER A 212 -2.37 12.82 6.48
CA SER A 212 -1.25 12.94 5.56
C SER A 212 -0.85 11.57 5.02
N LEU A 213 -0.62 11.51 3.71
CA LEU A 213 -0.05 10.36 3.01
C LEU A 213 1.30 10.79 2.45
N ILE A 214 2.36 10.22 3.01
CA ILE A 214 3.74 10.52 2.64
C ILE A 214 4.31 9.30 1.93
N ARG A 215 4.61 9.45 0.64
CA ARG A 215 5.29 8.44 -0.17
C ARG A 215 6.80 8.61 -0.01
N PHE A 216 7.52 7.50 0.14
CA PHE A 216 8.96 7.55 0.37
C PHE A 216 9.76 6.51 -0.42
N LEU A 217 9.11 5.50 -1.01
CA LEU A 217 9.76 4.51 -1.86
C LEU A 217 8.85 4.07 -3.00
N ASP A 218 9.40 4.02 -4.21
CA ASP A 218 8.75 3.43 -5.39
C ASP A 218 9.60 2.27 -5.89
N LEU A 219 8.97 1.11 -6.09
CA LEU A 219 9.61 -0.12 -6.51
C LEU A 219 8.86 -0.71 -7.70
N SER A 220 9.58 -0.98 -8.79
CA SER A 220 9.05 -1.85 -9.84
C SER A 220 8.98 -3.28 -9.33
N ALA A 221 7.77 -3.84 -9.28
CA ALA A 221 7.53 -5.19 -8.79
C ALA A 221 6.80 -6.03 -9.85
N PRO A 222 7.19 -7.30 -10.03
CA PRO A 222 6.56 -8.15 -11.05
C PRO A 222 5.10 -8.43 -10.70
N PHE A 223 4.24 -8.44 -11.73
CA PHE A 223 2.79 -8.63 -11.60
C PHE A 223 2.37 -9.76 -10.63
N PRO A 224 2.93 -10.99 -10.68
CA PRO A 224 2.52 -12.07 -9.79
C PRO A 224 2.81 -11.77 -8.31
N LEU A 225 3.90 -11.06 -8.01
CA LEU A 225 4.24 -10.69 -6.64
C LEU A 225 3.20 -9.71 -6.09
N GLN A 226 2.78 -8.73 -6.88
CA GLN A 226 1.77 -7.75 -6.45
C GLN A 226 0.43 -8.42 -6.17
N VAL A 227 -0.01 -9.33 -7.05
CA VAL A 227 -1.23 -10.12 -6.84
C VAL A 227 -1.12 -10.98 -5.58
N ALA A 228 0.02 -11.65 -5.36
CA ALA A 228 0.23 -12.48 -4.19
C ALA A 228 0.16 -11.66 -2.89
N VAL A 229 0.85 -10.51 -2.83
CA VAL A 229 0.83 -9.62 -1.66
C VAL A 229 -0.57 -9.06 -1.42
N MET A 230 -1.29 -8.69 -2.48
CA MET A 230 -2.68 -8.23 -2.40
C MET A 230 -3.60 -9.30 -1.82
N MET A 231 -3.58 -10.51 -2.38
CA MET A 231 -4.40 -11.63 -1.92
C MET A 231 -4.06 -12.05 -0.48
N LEU A 232 -2.77 -12.11 -0.13
CA LEU A 232 -2.33 -12.38 1.24
C LEU A 232 -2.82 -11.32 2.21
N SER A 233 -2.76 -10.04 1.82
CA SER A 233 -3.23 -8.94 2.67
C SER A 233 -4.73 -9.00 2.91
N VAL A 234 -5.53 -9.33 1.89
CA VAL A 234 -6.98 -9.55 2.03
C VAL A 234 -7.26 -10.77 2.92
N GLY A 235 -6.52 -11.87 2.71
CA GLY A 235 -6.65 -13.06 3.55
C GLY A 235 -6.36 -12.76 5.01
N LEU A 236 -5.28 -12.02 5.29
CA LEU A 236 -4.95 -11.55 6.63
C LEU A 236 -6.00 -10.59 7.18
N PHE A 237 -6.55 -9.68 6.37
CA PHE A 237 -7.62 -8.76 6.75
C PHE A 237 -8.85 -9.51 7.28
N MET A 238 -9.35 -10.46 6.48
CA MET A 238 -10.50 -11.29 6.83
C MET A 238 -10.23 -12.15 8.06
N THR A 239 -9.07 -12.80 8.10
CA THR A 239 -8.68 -13.69 9.20
C THR A 239 -8.53 -12.93 10.52
N GLY A 240 -7.97 -11.71 10.48
CA GLY A 240 -7.86 -10.84 11.64
C GLY A 240 -9.21 -10.46 12.22
N LYS A 241 -10.15 -10.07 11.36
CA LYS A 241 -11.50 -9.69 11.78
C LYS A 241 -12.32 -10.87 12.32
N ILE A 242 -12.20 -12.05 11.70
CA ILE A 242 -12.82 -13.28 12.24
C ILE A 242 -12.30 -13.58 13.65
N TYR A 243 -10.99 -13.42 13.87
CA TYR A 243 -10.37 -13.63 15.17
C TYR A 243 -10.81 -12.60 16.23
N GLU A 244 -10.97 -11.33 15.86
CA GLU A 244 -11.55 -10.31 16.74
C GLU A 244 -12.98 -10.66 17.14
N PHE A 245 -13.85 -11.01 16.19
CA PHE A 245 -15.21 -11.47 16.50
C PHE A 245 -15.24 -12.68 17.43
N SER A 246 -14.33 -13.64 17.24
CA SER A 246 -14.21 -14.82 18.12
C SER A 246 -13.76 -14.50 19.55
N LYS A 247 -13.18 -13.33 19.81
CA LYS A 247 -12.78 -12.91 21.16
C LYS A 247 -13.88 -12.14 21.89
N GLU A 248 -14.77 -11.50 21.15
CA GLU A 248 -15.88 -10.71 21.69
C GLU A 248 -17.12 -11.57 22.00
N SER A 249 -17.20 -12.78 21.44
CA SER A 249 -18.20 -13.82 21.75
C SER A 249 -17.83 -14.67 22.97
#